data_AF-I2QIS9-F1
#
_entry.id   AF-I2QIS9-F1
#
_cell.length_a   1.000
_cell.length_b   1.000
_cell.length_c   1.000
_cell.angle_alpha   90.00
_cell.angle_beta   90.00
_cell.angle_gamma   90.00
#
_symmetry.space_group_name_H-M   'P 1'
#
loop_
_entity.id
_entity.type
_entity.pdbx_description
1 polymer ?
#
loop_
_entity_poly.entity_id
_entity_poly.type
_entity_poly.pdbx_seq_one_letter_code
_entity_poly.pdbx_strand_id
1 'polypeptide(L)' 'MSTVIENLLLRKQKLVEQLEKAPTVEDRDKIEHQLEQINTALDFLDRPGTKGAR' A
#
# COMPACT_ATOMS: atom_id res chain seq x y z
N MET A 1 -16.80 -4.28 1.56
CA MET A 1 -15.35 -3.98 1.55
C MET A 1 -15.12 -2.94 2.65
N SER A 2 -14.11 -3.09 3.50
CA SER A 2 -13.87 -2.14 4.59
C SER A 2 -13.41 -0.80 4.00
N THR A 3 -13.96 0.33 4.47
CA THR A 3 -13.55 1.68 4.05
C THR A 3 -12.04 1.90 4.16
N VAL A 4 -11.38 1.18 5.07
CA VAL A 4 -9.91 1.20 5.24
C VAL A 4 -9.20 0.58 4.04
N ILE A 5 -9.67 -0.56 3.51
CA ILE A 5 -9.09 -1.23 2.35
C ILE A 5 -9.22 -0.33 1.12
N GLU A 6 -10.38 0.27 0.91
CA GLU A 6 -10.60 1.21 -0.20
C GLU A 6 -9.68 2.43 -0.11
N ASN A 7 -9.50 3.01 1.09
CA ASN A 7 -8.58 4.12 1.29
C ASN A 7 -7.11 3.73 1.00
N LEU A 8 -6.68 2.55 1.42
CA LEU A 8 -5.33 2.04 1.13
C LEU A 8 -5.12 1.82 -0.37
N LEU A 9 -6.10 1.26 -1.07
CA LEU A 9 -6.04 1.06 -2.52
C LEU A 9 -6.00 2.40 -3.28
N LEU A 10 -6.81 3.39 -2.89
CA LEU A 10 -6.77 4.73 -3.47
C LEU A 10 -5.41 5.41 -3.24
N ARG A 11 -4.83 5.25 -2.05
CA ARG A 11 -3.51 5.79 -1.75
C ARG A 11 -2.41 5.11 -2.55
N LYS A 12 -2.49 3.79 -2.72
CA LYS A 12 -1.58 3.01 -3.59
C LYS A 12 -1.63 3.52 -5.03
N GLN A 13 -2.82 3.70 -5.59
CA GLN A 13 -2.99 4.20 -6.96
C GLN A 13 -2.33 5.57 -7.15
N LYS A 14 -2.58 6.52 -6.23
CA LYS A 14 -1.95 7.84 -6.27
C LYS A 14 -0.42 7.79 -6.21
N LEU A 15 0.14 6.88 -5.43
CA LEU A 15 1.60 6.73 -5.32
C LEU A 15 2.22 6.15 -6.59
N VAL A 16 1.54 5.20 -7.26
CA VAL A 16 1.98 4.70 -8.57
C VAL A 16 2.01 5.83 -9.60
N GLU A 17 0.98 6.67 -9.65
CA GLU A 17 0.95 7.84 -10.55
C GLU A 17 2.05 8.88 -10.23
N GLN A 18 2.43 9.01 -8.95
CA GLN A 18 3.54 9.89 -8.54
C GLN A 18 4.90 9.29 -8.91
N LEU A 19 5.05 7.97 -8.82
CA LEU A 19 6.30 7.26 -9.15
C LEU A 19 6.69 7.50 -10.62
N GLU A 20 5.72 7.46 -11.53
CA GLU A 20 5.93 7.75 -12.96
C GLU A 20 6.45 9.17 -13.21
N LYS A 21 6.09 10.12 -12.33
CA LYS A 21 6.42 11.55 -12.45
C LYS A 21 7.62 11.95 -11.58
N ALA A 22 8.16 11.04 -10.78
CA ALA A 22 9.21 11.34 -9.81
C ALA A 22 10.53 11.71 -10.52
N PRO A 23 11.06 12.93 -10.28
CA PRO A 23 12.18 13.48 -11.03
C PRO A 23 13.54 12.94 -10.59
N THR A 24 13.64 12.43 -9.35
CA THR A 24 14.89 11.94 -8.78
C THR A 24 14.77 10.50 -8.30
N VAL A 25 15.91 9.81 -8.20
CA VAL A 25 15.99 8.47 -7.61
C VAL A 25 15.54 8.51 -6.14
N GLU A 26 15.96 9.52 -5.38
CA GLU A 26 15.55 9.67 -3.97
C GLU A 26 14.02 9.81 -3.80
N ASP A 27 13.36 10.57 -4.68
CA ASP A 27 11.90 10.69 -4.65
C ASP A 27 11.21 9.37 -5.01
N ARG A 28 11.78 8.62 -5.96
CA ARG A 28 11.29 7.28 -6.31
C ARG A 28 11.43 6.32 -5.13
N ASP A 29 12.59 6.30 -4.48
CA ASP A 29 12.86 5.43 -3.32
C ASP A 29 11.86 5.68 -2.18
N LYS A 30 11.53 6.96 -1.91
CA LYS A 30 10.52 7.32 -0.91
C LYS A 30 9.13 6.82 -1.28
N ILE A 31 8.75 6.94 -2.55
CA ILE A 31 7.44 6.48 -3.05
C ILE A 31 7.35 4.95 -3.03
N GLU A 32 8.41 4.26 -3.45
CA GLU A 32 8.51 2.80 -3.42
C GLU A 32 8.40 2.27 -1.98
N HIS A 33 9.08 2.90 -1.02
CA HIS A 33 8.96 2.53 0.38
C HIS A 33 7.53 2.71 0.91
N GLN A 34 6.82 3.76 0.51
CA GLN A 34 5.41 3.95 0.89
C GLN A 34 4.49 2.91 0.24
N LEU A 35 4.76 2.52 -1.01
CA LEU A 35 4.03 1.45 -1.69
C LEU A 35 4.21 0.10 -0.99
N GLU A 36 5.42 -0.23 -0.55
CA GLU A 36 5.72 -1.43 0.23
C GLU A 36 4.94 -1.50 1.55
N GLN A 37 4.89 -0.39 2.29
CA GLN A 37 4.13 -0.29 3.54
C GLN A 37 2.63 -0.54 3.30
N ILE A 38 2.06 0.03 2.23
CA ILE A 38 0.65 -0.16 1.89
C ILE A 38 0.38 -1.61 1.47
N ASN A 39 1.23 -2.21 0.64
CA ASN A 39 1.09 -3.60 0.23
C ASN A 39 1.16 -4.54 1.44
N THR A 40 2.05 -4.27 2.38
CA THR A 40 2.17 -5.03 3.63
C THR A 40 0.90 -4.90 4.47
N ALA A 41 0.37 -3.68 4.63
CA ALA A 41 -0.89 -3.46 5.35
C ALA A 41 -2.07 -4.17 4.68
N LEU A 42 -2.14 -4.15 3.34
CA LEU A 42 -3.15 -4.86 2.58
C LEU A 42 -3.02 -6.38 2.74
N ASP A 43 -1.82 -6.96 2.73
CA ASP A 43 -1.60 -8.40 2.99
C ASP A 43 -2.13 -8.80 4.37
N PHE A 44 -1.88 -7.99 5.40
CA PHE A 44 -2.41 -8.25 6.74
C PHE A 44 -3.94 -8.20 6.81
N LEU A 45 -4.57 -7.35 6.00
CA LEU A 45 -6.04 -7.22 5.94
C LEU A 45 -6.70 -8.27 5.06
N ASP A 46 -6.01 -8.74 4.01
CA ASP A 46 -6.51 -9.74 3.07
C ASP A 46 -6.34 -11.17 3.58
N ARG A 47 -5.43 -11.38 4.54
CA ARG A 47 -5.35 -12.66 5.26
C ARG A 47 -6.72 -12.99 5.81
N PRO A 48 -7.39 -14.06 5.32
CA PRO A 48 -8.61 -14.53 5.94
C PRO A 48 -8.21 -14.84 7.37
N GLY A 49 -8.86 -14.17 8.32
CA GLY A 49 -8.36 -14.08 9.68
C GLY A 49 -7.86 -15.42 10.18
N THR A 50 -6.85 -15.37 11.04
CA THR A 50 -6.55 -16.43 12.02
C THR A 50 -7.81 -16.73 12.84
N LYS A 51 -8.82 -17.35 12.21
CA LYS A 51 -9.86 -18.13 12.84
C LYS A 51 -9.18 -19.42 13.27
N GLY A 52 -8.40 -19.37 14.35
CA GLY A 52 -7.73 -20.55 14.88
C GLY A 52 -6.44 -20.27 15.63
N ALA A 53 -6.54 -19.49 16.71
CA ALA A 53 -5.68 -19.54 17.90
C ALA A 53 -6.21 -18.42 18.81
N ARG A 54 -7.13 -18.63 19.75
CA ARG A 54 -7.34 -19.74 20.69
C ARG A 54 -8.76 -19.66 21.23
#